data_AF-A0AAV1CTV0-F1
#
_entry.id   AF-A0AAV1CTV0-F1
#
_cell.length_a   1.000
_cell.length_b   1.000
_cell.length_c   1.000
_cell.angle_alpha   90.00
_cell.angle_beta   90.00
_cell.angle_gamma   90.00
#
_symmetry.space_group_name_H-M   'P 1'
#
loop_
_entity.id
_entity.type
_entity.pdbx_description
1 polymer ?
#
loop_
_entity_poly.entity_id
_entity_poly.type
_entity_poly.pdbx_seq_one_letter_code
_entity_poly.pdbx_strand_id
1 'polypeptide(L)'
;MIIKFHSSFSTYLSFFQNLIIRVGLAAMEWEWLKEFGKSMIKPLLGLSVLAIGLVMSYFQKLGLVRETACSILRASVQLLLIGFVLHYLFNLHTKVWMLGVYLFMTCVAGYTAGQRAEHVPRGKYVAGISIFAGTSVTLFVLIMLRTIPFTARYVIPIAGLMVGNTMRVTGITMKRLRDDIRMQKALVETALALGATPREATLQLVKRSLIIALCPTLDNAKTIGLVSLPGAMSGLILGGASPLEAIRIQLVIMNMVIGSGTVSSIVSTHLSRSSFFTEAYQLQTTVFNVSD
;
A
#
# COMPACT_ATOMS: atom_id res chain seq x y z
N MET A 1 6.35 -16.32 9.62
CA MET A 1 5.83 -15.29 8.68
C MET A 1 5.33 -15.89 7.34
N ILE A 2 6.07 -16.80 6.71
CA ILE A 2 5.73 -17.43 5.41
C ILE A 2 4.41 -18.24 5.43
N ILE A 3 4.14 -18.98 6.53
CA ILE A 3 2.97 -19.87 6.62
C ILE A 3 1.65 -19.09 6.81
N LYS A 4 1.66 -17.98 7.57
CA LYS A 4 0.47 -17.11 7.75
C LYS A 4 0.12 -16.29 6.50
N PHE A 5 1.07 -16.08 5.59
CA PHE A 5 0.84 -15.35 4.35
C PHE A 5 0.24 -16.24 3.23
N HIS A 6 0.56 -17.55 3.26
CA HIS A 6 0.02 -18.54 2.33
C HIS A 6 -1.50 -18.70 2.47
N SER A 7 -2.04 -18.72 3.69
CA SER A 7 -3.49 -18.83 3.90
C SER A 7 -4.25 -17.62 3.37
N SER A 8 -3.72 -16.41 3.56
CA SER A 8 -4.39 -15.20 3.08
C SER A 8 -4.36 -15.07 1.55
N PHE A 9 -3.27 -15.49 0.90
CA PHE A 9 -3.17 -15.51 -0.57
C PHE A 9 -4.16 -16.52 -1.18
N SER A 10 -4.31 -17.70 -0.58
CA SER A 10 -5.28 -18.70 -1.02
C SER A 10 -6.72 -18.18 -0.96
N THR A 11 -7.07 -17.41 0.07
CA THR A 11 -8.41 -16.81 0.23
C THR A 11 -8.69 -15.67 -0.76
N TYR A 12 -7.69 -14.85 -1.08
CA TYR A 12 -7.86 -13.79 -2.09
C TYR A 12 -7.92 -14.34 -3.52
N LEU A 13 -7.10 -15.35 -3.82
CA LEU A 13 -7.08 -16.01 -5.12
C LEU A 13 -8.38 -16.76 -5.37
N SER A 14 -8.92 -17.46 -4.36
CA SER A 14 -10.21 -18.16 -4.47
C SER A 14 -11.39 -17.20 -4.58
N PHE A 15 -11.36 -16.05 -3.90
CA PHE A 15 -12.39 -15.01 -4.08
C PHE A 15 -12.35 -14.39 -5.49
N PHE A 16 -11.17 -14.07 -6.00
CA PHE A 16 -11.01 -13.56 -7.38
C PHE A 16 -11.37 -14.61 -8.43
N GLN A 17 -10.96 -15.87 -8.26
CA GLN A 17 -11.39 -16.96 -9.14
C GLN A 17 -12.91 -17.11 -9.14
N ASN A 18 -13.56 -17.09 -7.97
CA ASN A 18 -15.02 -17.18 -7.90
C ASN A 18 -15.73 -15.97 -8.53
N LEU A 19 -15.14 -14.77 -8.45
CA LEU A 19 -15.65 -13.59 -9.12
C LEU A 19 -15.46 -13.66 -10.65
N ILE A 20 -14.31 -14.16 -11.12
CA ILE A 20 -14.00 -14.40 -12.54
C ILE A 20 -14.96 -15.43 -13.14
N ILE A 21 -15.20 -16.54 -12.42
CA ILE A 21 -16.12 -17.61 -12.85
C ILE A 21 -17.56 -17.10 -12.93
N ARG A 22 -17.97 -16.21 -12.01
CA ARG A 22 -19.33 -15.63 -12.01
C ARG A 22 -19.53 -14.48 -13.01
N VAL A 23 -18.48 -13.77 -13.43
CA VAL A 23 -18.60 -12.51 -14.20
C VAL A 23 -18.19 -12.62 -15.67
N GLY A 24 -17.41 -13.62 -16.12
CA GLY A 24 -17.03 -13.63 -17.53
C GLY A 24 -16.23 -14.82 -18.03
N LEU A 25 -16.91 -15.94 -18.28
CA LEU A 25 -16.35 -17.07 -19.05
C LEU A 25 -17.03 -17.29 -20.41
N ALA A 26 -17.99 -16.45 -20.82
CA ALA A 26 -18.83 -16.72 -22.00
C ALA A 26 -18.41 -16.01 -23.30
N ALA A 27 -17.32 -15.24 -23.34
CA ALA A 27 -16.86 -14.62 -24.59
C ALA A 27 -15.32 -14.48 -24.58
N MET A 28 -14.63 -15.59 -24.85
CA MET A 28 -13.18 -15.64 -24.86
C MET A 28 -12.69 -15.72 -26.31
N GLU A 29 -12.22 -14.60 -26.87
CA GLU A 29 -11.54 -14.58 -28.17
C GLU A 29 -10.13 -15.18 -28.03
N TRP A 30 -9.94 -16.36 -28.62
CA TRP A 30 -8.70 -17.14 -28.56
C TRP A 30 -7.47 -16.42 -29.13
N GLU A 31 -7.64 -15.38 -29.95
CA GLU A 31 -6.55 -14.61 -30.52
C GLU A 31 -5.90 -13.66 -29.51
N TRP A 32 -6.70 -12.95 -28.72
CA TRP A 32 -6.20 -12.02 -27.70
C TRP A 32 -5.35 -12.74 -26.64
N LEU A 33 -5.76 -13.95 -26.23
CA LEU A 33 -5.00 -14.79 -25.30
C LEU A 33 -3.62 -15.20 -25.86
N LYS A 34 -3.54 -15.47 -27.16
CA LYS A 34 -2.29 -15.83 -27.84
C LYS A 34 -1.35 -14.62 -27.95
N GLU A 35 -1.88 -13.43 -28.29
CA GLU A 35 -1.09 -12.19 -28.33
C GLU A 35 -0.58 -11.78 -26.95
N PHE A 36 -1.44 -11.91 -25.93
CA PHE A 36 -1.08 -11.64 -24.55
C PHE A 36 0.05 -12.58 -24.08
N GLY A 37 -0.08 -13.88 -24.35
CA GLY A 37 0.95 -14.87 -24.02
C GLY A 37 2.30 -14.57 -24.70
N LYS A 38 2.29 -14.24 -26.00
CA LYS A 38 3.51 -13.89 -26.75
C LYS A 38 4.17 -12.62 -26.20
N SER A 39 3.39 -11.61 -25.82
CA SER A 39 3.90 -10.34 -25.30
C SER A 39 4.64 -10.49 -23.97
N MET A 40 4.36 -11.53 -23.20
CA MET A 40 4.93 -11.76 -21.87
C MET A 40 6.27 -12.52 -21.86
N ILE A 41 6.70 -13.08 -23.00
CA ILE A 41 7.96 -13.84 -23.10
C ILE A 41 9.18 -12.94 -22.86
N LYS A 42 9.20 -11.73 -23.46
CA LYS A 42 10.35 -10.80 -23.35
C LYS A 42 10.55 -10.23 -21.93
N PRO A 43 9.50 -9.79 -21.21
CA PRO A 43 9.62 -9.40 -19.80
C PRO A 43 10.12 -10.53 -18.89
N LEU A 44 9.73 -11.78 -19.16
CA LEU A 44 10.18 -12.94 -18.38
C LEU A 44 11.69 -13.16 -18.50
N LEU A 45 12.27 -12.93 -19.69
CA LEU A 45 13.72 -13.01 -19.90
C LEU A 45 14.49 -11.93 -19.11
N GLY A 46 13.87 -10.79 -18.82
CA GLY A 46 14.42 -9.73 -17.96
C GLY A 46 14.62 -10.14 -16.49
N LEU A 47 14.00 -11.26 -16.06
CA LEU A 47 14.25 -11.87 -14.74
C LEU A 47 15.70 -12.39 -14.60
N SER A 48 16.45 -12.49 -15.69
CA SER A 48 17.88 -12.82 -15.67
C SER A 48 18.71 -11.83 -14.82
N VAL A 49 18.38 -10.53 -14.85
CA VAL A 49 19.06 -9.51 -14.01
C VAL A 49 18.78 -9.76 -12.52
N LEU A 50 17.59 -10.26 -12.20
CA LEU A 50 17.21 -10.65 -10.86
C LEU A 50 17.98 -11.87 -10.35
N ALA A 51 18.41 -12.77 -11.24
CA ALA A 51 19.22 -13.93 -10.87
C ALA A 51 20.55 -13.51 -10.23
N ILE A 52 21.17 -12.43 -10.71
CA ILE A 52 22.42 -11.90 -10.15
C ILE A 52 22.21 -11.45 -8.69
N GLY A 53 21.13 -10.70 -8.42
CA GLY A 53 20.78 -10.26 -7.08
C GLY A 53 20.42 -11.42 -6.14
N LEU A 54 19.74 -12.45 -6.65
CA LEU A 54 19.42 -13.67 -5.88
C LEU A 54 20.67 -14.47 -5.54
N VAL A 55 21.63 -14.57 -6.46
CA VAL A 55 22.91 -15.23 -6.24
C VAL A 55 23.73 -14.50 -5.17
N MET A 56 23.83 -13.16 -5.26
CA MET A 56 24.49 -12.36 -4.22
C MET A 56 23.78 -12.49 -2.86
N SER A 57 22.44 -12.51 -2.85
CA SER A 57 21.65 -12.68 -1.62
C SER A 57 21.84 -14.06 -0.98
N TYR A 58 21.99 -15.10 -1.80
CA TYR A 58 22.31 -16.46 -1.37
C TYR A 58 23.69 -16.52 -0.70
N PHE A 59 24.71 -15.91 -1.33
CA PHE A 59 26.06 -15.85 -0.76
C PHE A 59 26.10 -15.09 0.58
N GLN A 60 25.31 -14.04 0.73
CA GLN A 60 25.20 -13.30 2.00
C GLN A 60 24.27 -13.95 3.03
N LYS A 61 23.69 -15.14 2.74
CA LYS A 61 22.77 -15.88 3.63
C LYS A 61 21.60 -15.01 4.16
N LEU A 62 21.13 -14.06 3.36
CA LEU A 62 20.07 -13.12 3.75
C LEU A 62 18.69 -13.77 3.94
N GLY A 63 18.53 -15.06 3.60
CA GLY A 63 17.25 -15.78 3.67
C GLY A 63 16.16 -15.28 2.72
N LEU A 64 16.47 -14.24 1.93
CA LEU A 64 15.50 -13.49 1.13
C LEU A 64 15.21 -14.13 -0.23
N VAL A 65 16.05 -15.06 -0.69
CA VAL A 65 15.96 -15.67 -2.04
C VAL A 65 14.56 -16.22 -2.34
N ARG A 66 14.01 -17.04 -1.43
CA ARG A 66 12.67 -17.64 -1.61
C ARG A 66 11.56 -16.59 -1.53
N GLU A 67 11.72 -15.58 -0.68
CA GLU A 67 10.73 -14.51 -0.48
C GLU A 67 10.69 -13.56 -1.68
N THR A 68 11.85 -13.15 -2.20
CA THR A 68 11.97 -12.33 -3.41
C THR A 68 11.42 -13.07 -4.63
N ALA A 69 11.83 -14.31 -4.87
CA ALA A 69 11.35 -15.10 -6.00
C ALA A 69 9.82 -15.29 -5.97
N CYS A 70 9.27 -15.67 -4.81
CA CYS A 70 7.83 -15.83 -4.64
C CYS A 70 7.09 -14.48 -4.83
N SER A 71 7.65 -13.38 -4.33
CA SER A 71 7.06 -12.04 -4.47
C SER A 71 7.02 -11.58 -5.93
N ILE A 72 8.07 -11.85 -6.70
CA ILE A 72 8.13 -11.51 -8.13
C ILE A 72 7.13 -12.34 -8.92
N LEU A 73 7.13 -13.67 -8.73
CA LEU A 73 6.18 -14.55 -9.40
C LEU A 73 4.74 -14.11 -9.09
N ARG A 74 4.44 -13.85 -7.82
CA ARG A 74 3.14 -13.33 -7.39
C ARG A 74 2.82 -11.99 -8.05
N ALA A 75 3.77 -11.04 -8.09
CA ALA A 75 3.57 -9.74 -8.70
C ALA A 75 3.31 -9.86 -10.21
N SER A 76 4.05 -10.72 -10.91
CA SER A 76 3.82 -11.03 -12.32
C SER A 76 2.41 -11.58 -12.54
N VAL A 77 2.01 -12.62 -11.81
CA VAL A 77 0.65 -13.19 -11.92
C VAL A 77 -0.42 -12.15 -11.59
N GLN A 78 -0.23 -11.34 -10.55
CA GLN A 78 -1.17 -10.28 -10.17
C GLN A 78 -1.30 -9.21 -11.25
N LEU A 79 -0.19 -8.79 -11.87
CA LEU A 79 -0.20 -7.79 -12.92
C LEU A 79 -0.89 -8.30 -14.19
N LEU A 80 -0.68 -9.57 -14.55
CA LEU A 80 -1.36 -10.22 -15.67
C LEU A 80 -2.88 -10.28 -15.43
N LEU A 81 -3.29 -10.73 -14.24
CA LEU A 81 -4.70 -10.80 -13.86
C LEU A 81 -5.35 -9.42 -13.85
N ILE A 82 -4.69 -8.42 -13.27
CA ILE A 82 -5.21 -7.04 -13.24
C ILE A 82 -5.33 -6.48 -14.66
N GLY A 83 -4.36 -6.73 -15.55
CA GLY A 83 -4.44 -6.32 -16.94
C GLY A 83 -5.67 -6.89 -17.65
N PHE A 84 -5.94 -8.18 -17.45
CA PHE A 84 -7.15 -8.84 -17.97
C PHE A 84 -8.44 -8.24 -17.38
N VAL A 85 -8.49 -8.09 -16.05
CA VAL A 85 -9.66 -7.55 -15.34
C VAL A 85 -9.95 -6.12 -15.81
N LEU A 86 -8.94 -5.25 -15.90
CA LEU A 86 -9.12 -3.86 -16.32
C LEU A 86 -9.67 -3.71 -17.74
N HIS A 87 -9.30 -4.61 -18.67
CA HIS A 87 -9.85 -4.60 -20.03
C HIS A 87 -11.37 -4.77 -20.04
N TYR A 88 -11.88 -5.75 -19.30
CA TYR A 88 -13.32 -6.00 -19.20
C TYR A 88 -14.06 -4.92 -18.39
N LEU A 89 -13.42 -4.48 -17.31
CA LEU A 89 -13.96 -3.47 -16.40
C LEU A 89 -14.19 -2.11 -17.05
N PHE A 90 -13.31 -1.70 -17.96
CA PHE A 90 -13.44 -0.40 -18.61
C PHE A 90 -14.61 -0.33 -19.59
N ASN A 91 -15.15 -1.48 -20.01
CA ASN A 91 -16.38 -1.54 -20.81
C ASN A 91 -17.66 -1.44 -19.95
N LEU A 92 -17.56 -1.51 -18.62
CA LEU A 92 -18.68 -1.32 -17.71
C LEU A 92 -18.86 0.17 -17.39
N HIS A 93 -19.95 0.78 -17.85
CA HIS A 93 -20.25 2.21 -17.63
C HIS A 93 -20.79 2.54 -16.22
N THR A 94 -20.99 1.55 -15.34
CA THR A 94 -21.64 1.74 -14.05
C THR A 94 -20.68 2.26 -12.96
N LYS A 95 -20.99 3.43 -12.38
CA LYS A 95 -20.18 4.07 -11.33
C LYS A 95 -20.01 3.23 -10.05
N VAL A 96 -20.98 2.35 -9.75
CA VAL A 96 -20.97 1.46 -8.57
C VAL A 96 -19.75 0.54 -8.56
N TRP A 97 -19.33 0.07 -9.73
CA TRP A 97 -18.20 -0.84 -9.84
C TRP A 97 -16.86 -0.18 -9.42
N MET A 98 -16.64 1.09 -9.77
CA MET A 98 -15.44 1.83 -9.38
C MET A 98 -15.29 1.91 -7.86
N LEU A 99 -16.40 2.13 -7.15
CA LEU A 99 -16.42 2.16 -5.69
C LEU A 99 -16.10 0.77 -5.11
N GLY A 100 -16.65 -0.30 -5.70
CA GLY A 100 -16.37 -1.68 -5.29
C GLY A 100 -14.88 -2.03 -5.38
N VAL A 101 -14.23 -1.69 -6.50
CA VAL A 101 -12.78 -1.88 -6.67
C VAL A 101 -11.99 -1.06 -5.65
N TYR A 102 -12.32 0.21 -5.47
CA TYR A 102 -11.65 1.06 -4.50
C TYR A 102 -11.74 0.51 -3.07
N LEU A 103 -12.92 0.07 -2.64
CA LEU A 103 -13.13 -0.53 -1.33
C LEU A 103 -12.34 -1.84 -1.20
N PHE A 104 -12.37 -2.69 -2.22
CA PHE A 104 -11.59 -3.92 -2.25
C PHE A 104 -10.08 -3.64 -2.07
N MET A 105 -9.53 -2.68 -2.83
CA MET A 105 -8.12 -2.29 -2.72
C MET A 105 -7.79 -1.77 -1.32
N THR A 106 -8.67 -0.95 -0.74
CA THR A 106 -8.50 -0.38 0.60
C THR A 106 -8.53 -1.48 1.68
N CYS A 107 -9.41 -2.47 1.55
CA CYS A 107 -9.45 -3.63 2.46
C CYS A 107 -8.16 -4.45 2.40
N VAL A 108 -7.69 -4.78 1.19
CA VAL A 108 -6.43 -5.51 1.00
C VAL A 108 -5.24 -4.72 1.53
N ALA A 109 -5.23 -3.41 1.33
CA ALA A 109 -4.22 -2.50 1.83
C ALA A 109 -4.21 -2.44 3.36
N GLY A 110 -5.37 -2.29 4.01
CA GLY A 110 -5.51 -2.33 5.46
C GLY A 110 -5.03 -3.64 6.05
N TYR A 111 -5.42 -4.76 5.44
CA TYR A 111 -4.95 -6.09 5.84
C TYR A 111 -3.43 -6.24 5.73
N THR A 112 -2.84 -5.76 4.64
CA THR A 112 -1.39 -5.87 4.38
C THR A 112 -0.59 -4.93 5.28
N ALA A 113 -1.03 -3.69 5.48
CA ALA A 113 -0.42 -2.74 6.39
C ALA A 113 -0.48 -3.22 7.84
N GLY A 114 -1.64 -3.73 8.28
CA GLY A 114 -1.82 -4.27 9.62
C GLY A 114 -0.97 -5.51 9.90
N GLN A 115 -0.71 -6.36 8.89
CA GLN A 115 0.23 -7.47 9.03
C GLN A 115 1.69 -7.01 9.20
N ARG A 116 2.07 -5.88 8.59
CA ARG A 116 3.43 -5.33 8.76
C ARG A 116 3.65 -4.75 10.15
N ALA A 117 2.60 -4.21 10.77
CA ALA A 117 2.58 -3.74 12.14
C ALA A 117 2.26 -4.88 13.12
N GLU A 118 3.05 -5.97 13.02
CA GLU A 118 2.84 -7.16 13.84
C GLU A 118 2.83 -6.81 15.34
N HIS A 119 1.86 -7.35 16.07
CA HIS A 119 1.61 -7.08 17.50
C HIS A 119 1.03 -5.70 17.84
N VAL A 120 0.63 -4.88 16.86
CA VAL A 120 -0.27 -3.75 17.16
C VAL A 120 -1.69 -4.30 17.39
N PRO A 121 -2.34 -4.02 18.53
CA PRO A 121 -3.67 -4.54 18.83
C PRO A 121 -4.66 -4.00 17.80
N ARG A 122 -5.48 -4.88 17.23
CA ARG A 122 -6.41 -4.54 16.14
C ARG A 122 -5.74 -3.81 14.96
N GLY A 123 -4.44 -4.05 14.72
CA GLY A 123 -3.64 -3.32 13.73
C GLY A 123 -4.22 -3.35 12.31
N LYS A 124 -4.89 -4.44 11.92
CA LYS A 124 -5.60 -4.55 10.63
C LYS A 124 -6.76 -3.57 10.50
N TYR A 125 -7.56 -3.40 11.55
CA TYR A 125 -8.68 -2.46 11.57
C TYR A 125 -8.18 -1.02 11.63
N VAL A 126 -7.21 -0.74 12.50
CA VAL A 126 -6.59 0.59 12.61
C VAL A 126 -5.98 1.01 11.28
N ALA A 127 -5.21 0.13 10.63
CA ALA A 127 -4.63 0.42 9.33
C ALA A 127 -5.71 0.61 8.25
N GLY A 128 -6.73 -0.25 8.21
CA GLY A 128 -7.82 -0.15 7.23
C GLY A 128 -8.60 1.16 7.33
N ILE A 129 -9.04 1.53 8.55
CA ILE A 129 -9.76 2.78 8.80
C ILE A 129 -8.88 3.98 8.46
N SER A 130 -7.61 3.95 8.86
CA SER A 130 -6.68 5.05 8.59
C SER A 130 -6.43 5.23 7.09
N ILE A 131 -6.25 4.14 6.35
CA ILE A 131 -6.04 4.19 4.90
C ILE A 131 -7.31 4.72 4.24
N PHE A 132 -8.48 4.15 4.58
CA PHE A 132 -9.76 4.60 4.05
C PHE A 132 -10.01 6.08 4.32
N ALA A 133 -9.76 6.55 5.55
CA ALA A 133 -9.91 7.97 5.90
C ALA A 133 -8.96 8.85 5.09
N GLY A 134 -7.66 8.49 5.03
CA GLY A 134 -6.67 9.26 4.28
C GLY A 134 -6.96 9.34 2.79
N THR A 135 -7.27 8.20 2.15
CA THR A 135 -7.55 8.17 0.71
C THR A 135 -8.89 8.79 0.38
N SER A 136 -9.92 8.64 1.22
CA SER A 136 -11.24 9.22 0.98
C SER A 136 -11.22 10.74 1.13
N VAL A 137 -10.52 11.30 2.12
CA VAL A 137 -10.35 12.76 2.28
C VAL A 137 -9.67 13.34 1.04
N THR A 138 -8.58 12.73 0.59
CA THR A 138 -7.85 13.22 -0.58
C THR A 138 -8.67 13.08 -1.87
N LEU A 139 -9.41 11.98 -2.04
CA LEU A 139 -10.26 11.78 -3.21
C LEU A 139 -11.44 12.76 -3.21
N PHE A 140 -12.03 13.04 -2.05
CA PHE A 140 -13.11 14.00 -1.90
C PHE A 140 -12.68 15.41 -2.30
N VAL A 141 -11.53 15.87 -1.80
CA VAL A 141 -10.95 17.18 -2.15
C VAL A 141 -10.75 17.29 -3.67
N LEU A 142 -10.31 16.22 -4.33
CA LEU A 142 -10.09 16.23 -5.77
C LEU A 142 -11.37 16.28 -6.60
N ILE A 143 -12.41 15.56 -6.18
CA ILE A 143 -13.73 15.63 -6.84
C ILE A 143 -14.30 17.04 -6.71
N MET A 144 -14.15 17.66 -5.54
CA MET A 144 -14.52 19.05 -5.29
C MET A 144 -13.76 20.02 -6.22
N LEU A 145 -12.45 19.85 -6.35
CA LEU A 145 -11.59 20.70 -7.19
C LEU A 145 -11.65 20.39 -8.70
N ARG A 146 -12.43 19.37 -9.12
CA ARG A 146 -12.58 18.91 -10.51
C ARG A 146 -11.25 18.75 -11.26
N THR A 147 -10.21 18.33 -10.56
CA THR A 147 -8.84 18.31 -11.11
C THR A 147 -8.62 17.22 -12.15
N ILE A 148 -9.41 16.12 -12.11
CA ILE A 148 -9.30 14.98 -13.03
C ILE A 148 -10.71 14.52 -13.44
N PRO A 149 -10.93 14.12 -14.70
CA PRO A 149 -12.20 13.52 -15.12
C PRO A 149 -12.51 12.27 -14.31
N PHE A 150 -13.72 12.22 -13.73
CA PHE A 150 -14.19 11.08 -12.93
C PHE A 150 -14.59 9.90 -13.84
N THR A 151 -13.59 9.27 -14.43
CA THR A 151 -13.73 8.10 -15.31
C THR A 151 -12.84 6.96 -14.79
N ALA A 152 -13.29 5.71 -14.98
CA ALA A 152 -12.62 4.53 -14.43
C ALA A 152 -11.14 4.42 -14.83
N ARG A 153 -10.81 4.86 -16.06
CA ARG A 153 -9.46 4.87 -16.61
C ARG A 153 -8.48 5.76 -15.81
N TYR A 154 -8.97 6.82 -15.17
CA TYR A 154 -8.14 7.70 -14.34
C TYR A 154 -8.27 7.39 -12.86
N VAL A 155 -9.50 7.19 -12.37
CA VAL A 155 -9.76 7.03 -10.93
C VAL A 155 -9.12 5.76 -10.39
N ILE A 156 -9.22 4.62 -11.09
CA ILE A 156 -8.74 3.32 -10.57
C ILE A 156 -7.20 3.30 -10.45
N PRO A 157 -6.41 3.66 -11.49
CA PRO A 157 -4.95 3.67 -11.35
C PRO A 157 -4.45 4.66 -10.28
N ILE A 158 -5.06 5.84 -10.22
CA ILE A 158 -4.67 6.88 -9.25
C ILE A 158 -5.01 6.45 -7.82
N ALA A 159 -6.22 5.92 -7.61
CA ALA A 159 -6.60 5.34 -6.33
C ALA A 159 -5.66 4.20 -5.92
N GLY A 160 -5.24 3.37 -6.89
CA GLY A 160 -4.27 2.31 -6.64
C GLY A 160 -2.89 2.80 -6.19
N LEU A 161 -2.37 3.85 -6.84
CA LEU A 161 -1.12 4.50 -6.45
C LEU A 161 -1.21 5.13 -5.05
N MET A 162 -2.32 5.83 -4.76
CA MET A 162 -2.60 6.38 -3.43
C MET A 162 -2.65 5.28 -2.38
N VAL A 163 -3.62 4.37 -2.48
CA VAL A 163 -3.85 3.28 -1.53
C VAL A 163 -2.58 2.47 -1.29
N GLY A 164 -1.81 2.17 -2.35
CA GLY A 164 -0.55 1.45 -2.26
C GLY A 164 0.56 2.22 -1.52
N ASN A 165 0.69 3.53 -1.74
CA ASN A 165 1.62 4.36 -0.97
C ASN A 165 1.17 4.51 0.48
N THR A 166 -0.10 4.86 0.70
CA THR A 166 -0.70 4.99 2.03
C THR A 166 -0.53 3.71 2.86
N MET A 167 -0.74 2.54 2.25
CA MET A 167 -0.46 1.24 2.87
C MET A 167 0.99 1.12 3.37
N ARG A 168 1.96 1.55 2.57
CA ARG A 168 3.39 1.51 2.93
C ARG A 168 3.67 2.46 4.09
N VAL A 169 3.25 3.71 3.97
CA VAL A 169 3.48 4.75 5.00
C VAL A 169 2.84 4.31 6.32
N THR A 170 1.54 4.01 6.32
CA THR A 170 0.80 3.61 7.52
C THR A 170 1.37 2.35 8.18
N GLY A 171 1.75 1.34 7.38
CA GLY A 171 2.39 0.13 7.90
C GLY A 171 3.74 0.41 8.57
N ILE A 172 4.56 1.30 8.00
CA ILE A 172 5.85 1.71 8.60
C ILE A 172 5.61 2.56 9.85
N THR A 173 4.70 3.53 9.80
CA THR A 173 4.35 4.39 10.94
C THR A 173 3.93 3.57 12.15
N MET A 174 2.97 2.66 11.98
CA MET A 174 2.45 1.83 13.07
C MET A 174 3.53 0.89 13.64
N LYS A 175 4.31 0.25 12.76
CA LYS A 175 5.42 -0.62 13.18
C LYS A 175 6.46 0.17 13.98
N ARG A 176 6.89 1.33 13.46
CA ARG A 176 7.91 2.16 14.10
C ARG A 176 7.44 2.73 15.43
N LEU A 177 6.20 3.21 15.51
CA LEU A 177 5.63 3.69 16.75
C LEU A 177 5.63 2.60 17.83
N ARG A 178 5.22 1.37 17.47
CA ARG A 178 5.24 0.22 18.39
C ARG A 178 6.67 -0.08 18.84
N ASP A 179 7.60 -0.20 17.90
CA ASP A 179 8.99 -0.54 18.18
C ASP A 179 9.66 0.52 19.08
N ASP A 180 9.39 1.81 18.82
CA ASP A 180 9.90 2.93 19.60
C ASP A 180 9.30 2.96 21.03
N ILE A 181 7.99 2.72 21.19
CA ILE A 181 7.36 2.60 22.53
C ILE A 181 7.93 1.40 23.29
N ARG A 182 8.15 0.26 22.61
CA ARG A 182 8.73 -0.93 23.24
C ARG A 182 10.16 -0.66 23.72
N MET A 183 10.98 -0.02 22.89
CA MET A 183 12.37 0.28 23.19
C MET A 183 12.50 1.33 24.30
N GLN A 184 11.60 2.30 24.36
CA GLN A 184 11.59 3.38 25.36
C GLN A 184 10.54 3.19 26.46
N LYS A 185 10.16 1.94 26.72
CA LYS A 185 9.10 1.59 27.69
C LYS A 185 9.31 2.27 29.05
N ALA A 186 10.53 2.19 29.59
CA ALA A 186 10.86 2.79 30.87
C ALA A 186 10.61 4.31 30.90
N LEU A 187 11.01 5.03 29.84
CA LEU A 187 10.80 6.48 29.73
C LEU A 187 9.31 6.84 29.65
N VAL A 188 8.53 6.06 28.89
CA VAL A 188 7.08 6.25 28.77
C VAL A 188 6.40 6.00 30.13
N GLU A 189 6.77 4.94 30.85
CA GLU A 189 6.23 4.63 32.18
C GLU A 189 6.62 5.68 33.22
N THR A 190 7.86 6.18 33.21
CA THR A 190 8.28 7.28 34.09
C THR A 190 7.49 8.54 33.82
N ALA A 191 7.28 8.90 32.55
CA ALA A 191 6.48 10.08 32.20
C ALA A 191 5.04 9.96 32.70
N LEU A 192 4.41 8.78 32.53
CA LEU A 192 3.06 8.51 33.05
C LEU A 192 3.02 8.57 34.59
N ALA A 193 4.04 8.04 35.27
CA ALA A 193 4.15 8.09 36.73
C ALA A 193 4.32 9.52 37.27
N LEU A 194 4.94 10.40 36.49
CA LEU A 194 5.03 11.84 36.77
C LEU A 194 3.75 12.62 36.41
N GLY A 195 2.69 11.93 35.99
CA GLY A 195 1.39 12.53 35.68
C GLY A 195 1.23 13.00 34.23
N ALA A 196 2.17 12.69 33.33
CA ALA A 196 2.02 13.01 31.92
C ALA A 196 0.88 12.19 31.29
N THR A 197 0.15 12.78 30.35
CA THR A 197 -0.86 12.04 29.58
C THR A 197 -0.20 11.10 28.58
N PRO A 198 -0.88 10.03 28.11
CA PRO A 198 -0.36 9.16 27.05
C PRO A 198 -0.02 9.91 25.75
N ARG A 199 -0.63 11.08 25.52
CA ARG A 199 -0.30 11.96 24.39
C ARG A 199 1.09 12.57 24.55
N GLU A 200 1.39 13.10 25.74
CA GLU A 200 2.65 13.77 26.03
C GLU A 200 3.79 12.75 26.11
N ALA A 201 3.56 11.63 26.80
CA ALA A 201 4.54 10.55 26.95
C ALA A 201 4.98 9.94 25.61
N THR A 202 4.15 10.00 24.56
CA THR A 202 4.44 9.41 23.24
C THR A 202 4.68 10.43 22.12
N LEU A 203 4.58 11.73 22.39
CA LEU A 203 4.58 12.77 21.36
C LEU A 203 5.84 12.71 20.46
N GLN A 204 7.02 12.55 21.07
CA GLN A 204 8.27 12.47 20.32
C GLN A 204 8.40 11.18 19.51
N LEU A 205 7.90 10.06 20.04
CA LEU A 205 7.86 8.77 19.35
C LEU A 205 6.93 8.82 18.13
N VAL A 206 5.77 9.46 18.28
CA VAL A 206 4.83 9.71 17.18
C VAL A 206 5.46 10.59 16.11
N LYS A 207 6.09 11.71 16.46
CA LYS A 207 6.77 12.58 15.50
C LYS A 207 7.86 11.82 14.72
N ARG A 208 8.71 11.08 15.43
CA ARG A 208 9.79 10.29 14.82
C ARG A 208 9.26 9.24 13.86
N SER A 209 8.25 8.46 14.27
CA SER A 209 7.66 7.41 13.44
C SER A 209 6.97 7.96 12.19
N LEU A 210 6.30 9.12 12.29
CA LEU A 210 5.73 9.82 11.13
C LEU A 210 6.80 10.29 10.15
N ILE A 211 7.86 10.96 10.65
CA ILE A 211 8.97 11.44 9.82
C ILE A 211 9.62 10.26 9.07
N ILE A 212 9.98 9.19 9.79
CA ILE A 212 10.62 8.00 9.19
C ILE A 212 9.73 7.39 8.10
N ALA A 213 8.42 7.32 8.32
CA ALA A 213 7.50 6.73 7.35
C ALA A 213 7.26 7.61 6.11
N LEU A 214 7.27 8.94 6.27
CA LEU A 214 6.99 9.89 5.19
C LEU A 214 8.24 10.28 4.39
N CYS A 215 9.44 10.22 4.99
CA CYS A 215 10.70 10.57 4.33
C CYS A 215 10.87 9.96 2.93
N PRO A 216 10.67 8.63 2.71
CA PRO A 216 10.83 8.05 1.37
C PRO A 216 9.87 8.65 0.34
N THR A 217 8.64 9.00 0.73
CA THR A 217 7.67 9.62 -0.19
C THR A 217 8.07 11.06 -0.50
N LEU A 218 8.54 11.81 0.49
CA LEU A 218 9.00 13.19 0.32
C LEU A 218 10.31 13.27 -0.48
N ASP A 219 11.24 12.36 -0.25
CA ASP A 219 12.52 12.34 -0.95
C ASP A 219 12.33 11.97 -2.43
N ASN A 220 11.43 11.02 -2.73
CA ASN A 220 11.01 10.76 -4.11
C ASN A 220 10.38 11.99 -4.77
N ALA A 221 9.61 12.80 -4.03
CA ALA A 221 9.00 14.01 -4.55
C ALA A 221 10.03 15.11 -4.85
N LYS A 222 11.09 15.23 -4.04
CA LYS A 222 12.19 16.20 -4.27
C LYS A 222 13.00 15.89 -5.52
N THR A 223 13.15 14.62 -5.88
CA THR A 223 13.99 14.18 -7.01
C THR A 223 13.20 13.95 -8.30
N ILE A 224 11.87 14.05 -8.23
CA ILE A 224 10.97 13.77 -9.36
C ILE A 224 11.23 14.78 -10.50
N GLY A 225 11.51 14.28 -11.70
CA GLY A 225 11.85 15.11 -12.86
C GLY A 225 13.30 15.56 -12.96
N LEU A 226 14.11 15.43 -11.90
CA LEU A 226 15.56 15.69 -11.94
C LEU A 226 16.38 14.42 -12.13
N VAL A 227 16.10 13.40 -11.31
CA VAL A 227 16.84 12.13 -11.30
C VAL A 227 16.01 10.98 -11.87
N SER A 228 14.68 11.05 -11.68
CA SER A 228 13.77 9.99 -12.09
C SER A 228 12.52 10.57 -12.73
N LEU A 229 12.15 10.03 -13.90
CA LEU A 229 10.82 10.24 -14.49
C LEU A 229 9.85 9.20 -13.93
N PRO A 230 8.70 9.62 -13.35
CA PRO A 230 7.70 8.69 -12.84
C PRO A 230 7.17 7.77 -13.92
N GLY A 231 6.99 6.49 -13.60
CA GLY A 231 6.52 5.49 -14.57
C GLY A 231 5.17 5.82 -15.20
N ALA A 232 4.25 6.45 -14.46
CA ALA A 232 2.95 6.88 -15.02
C ALA A 232 3.12 8.03 -16.02
N MET A 233 3.99 9.01 -15.73
CA MET A 233 4.31 10.10 -16.64
C MET A 233 5.02 9.59 -17.90
N SER A 234 6.06 8.76 -17.74
CA SER A 234 6.74 8.12 -18.87
C SER A 234 5.78 7.25 -19.70
N GLY A 235 4.88 6.51 -19.05
CA GLY A 235 3.87 5.70 -19.73
C GLY A 235 2.91 6.51 -20.57
N LEU A 236 2.46 7.68 -20.10
CA LEU A 236 1.63 8.60 -20.89
C LEU A 236 2.38 9.14 -22.10
N ILE A 237 3.65 9.53 -21.93
CA ILE A 237 4.50 10.04 -23.02
C ILE A 237 4.75 8.94 -24.06
N LEU A 238 5.10 7.72 -23.63
CA LEU A 238 5.28 6.57 -24.53
C LEU A 238 3.98 6.16 -25.23
N GLY A 239 2.84 6.42 -24.59
CA GLY A 239 1.50 6.25 -25.15
C GLY A 239 1.06 7.35 -26.11
N GLY A 240 1.93 8.33 -26.41
CA GLY A 240 1.67 9.41 -27.37
C GLY A 240 0.96 10.64 -26.78
N ALA A 241 0.75 10.71 -25.46
CA ALA A 241 0.22 11.91 -24.82
C ALA A 241 1.25 13.05 -24.82
N SER A 242 0.77 14.30 -24.80
CA SER A 242 1.68 15.44 -24.74
C SER A 242 2.43 15.48 -23.40
N PRO A 243 3.73 15.89 -23.38
CA PRO A 243 4.49 16.02 -22.13
C PRO A 243 3.80 16.93 -21.10
N LEU A 244 3.13 17.99 -21.56
CA LEU A 244 2.42 18.93 -20.69
C LEU A 244 1.24 18.27 -19.97
N GLU A 245 0.47 17.43 -20.65
CA GLU A 245 -0.63 16.66 -20.02
C GLU A 245 -0.09 15.65 -19.00
N ALA A 246 0.99 14.95 -19.37
CA ALA A 246 1.63 13.97 -18.49
C ALA A 246 2.15 14.64 -17.19
N ILE A 247 2.79 15.82 -17.31
CA ILE A 247 3.26 16.60 -16.16
C ILE A 247 2.09 17.03 -15.27
N ARG A 248 1.00 17.56 -15.86
CA ARG A 248 -0.18 18.00 -15.11
C ARG A 248 -0.76 16.87 -14.27
N ILE A 249 -0.98 15.70 -14.87
CA ILE A 249 -1.53 14.53 -14.15
C ILE A 249 -0.54 14.06 -13.08
N GLN A 250 0.75 14.05 -13.37
CA GLN A 250 1.76 13.59 -12.43
C GLN A 250 1.88 14.49 -11.18
N LEU A 251 1.76 15.81 -11.34
CA LEU A 251 1.72 16.76 -10.21
C LEU A 251 0.52 16.48 -9.30
N VAL A 252 -0.64 16.18 -9.89
CA VAL A 252 -1.84 15.84 -9.12
C VAL A 252 -1.64 14.53 -8.35
N ILE A 253 -1.14 13.49 -9.03
CA ILE A 253 -0.83 12.19 -8.40
C ILE A 253 0.14 12.37 -7.23
N MET A 254 1.19 13.18 -7.39
CA MET A 254 2.19 13.41 -6.35
C MET A 254 1.57 14.03 -5.10
N ASN A 255 0.78 15.10 -5.27
CA ASN A 255 0.07 15.75 -4.16
C ASN A 255 -0.89 14.77 -3.47
N MET A 256 -1.59 13.94 -4.25
CA MET A 256 -2.52 12.96 -3.70
C MET A 256 -1.82 11.89 -2.87
N VAL A 257 -0.70 11.37 -3.36
CA VAL A 257 0.08 10.34 -2.68
C VAL A 257 0.64 10.88 -1.36
N ILE A 258 1.23 12.08 -1.37
CA ILE A 258 1.76 12.72 -0.15
C ILE A 258 0.63 13.04 0.83
N GLY A 259 -0.47 13.64 0.34
CA GLY A 259 -1.60 14.04 1.17
C GLY A 259 -2.28 12.85 1.85
N SER A 260 -2.65 11.84 1.08
CA SER A 260 -3.31 10.64 1.61
C SER A 260 -2.42 9.85 2.57
N GLY A 261 -1.13 9.70 2.25
CA GLY A 261 -0.14 9.09 3.14
C GLY A 261 -0.01 9.84 4.47
N THR A 262 0.06 11.18 4.41
CA THR A 262 0.18 12.03 5.60
C THR A 262 -1.07 11.91 6.49
N VAL A 263 -2.26 12.12 5.93
CA VAL A 263 -3.52 12.02 6.69
C VAL A 263 -3.68 10.64 7.30
N SER A 264 -3.45 9.58 6.52
CA SER A 264 -3.57 8.20 7.02
C SER A 264 -2.58 7.90 8.13
N SER A 265 -1.32 8.32 7.99
CA SER A 265 -0.30 8.09 9.01
C SER A 265 -0.66 8.78 10.32
N ILE A 266 -1.13 10.03 10.28
CA ILE A 266 -1.60 10.77 11.46
C ILE A 266 -2.79 10.05 12.10
N VAL A 267 -3.83 9.73 11.34
CA VAL A 267 -5.00 8.98 11.84
C VAL A 267 -4.58 7.64 12.47
N SER A 268 -3.64 6.93 11.84
CA SER A 268 -3.14 5.64 12.34
C SER A 268 -2.41 5.78 13.66
N THR A 269 -1.63 6.86 13.88
CA THR A 269 -0.98 7.10 15.17
C THR A 269 -1.99 7.45 16.25
N HIS A 270 -3.01 8.24 15.93
CA HIS A 270 -4.08 8.57 16.87
C HIS A 270 -4.87 7.33 17.31
N LEU A 271 -5.25 6.47 16.36
CA LEU A 271 -6.01 5.24 16.62
C LEU A 271 -5.14 4.12 17.24
N SER A 272 -3.88 4.00 16.86
CA SER A 272 -2.98 3.00 17.45
C SER A 272 -2.64 3.35 18.89
N ARG A 273 -2.48 4.64 19.20
CA ARG A 273 -2.15 5.12 20.54
C ARG A 273 -3.18 4.68 21.58
N SER A 274 -4.48 4.83 21.31
CA SER A 274 -5.52 4.37 22.25
C SER A 274 -5.51 2.86 22.47
N SER A 275 -4.87 2.10 21.59
CA SER A 275 -4.72 0.65 21.71
C SER A 275 -3.50 0.22 22.55
N PHE A 276 -2.56 1.14 22.85
CA PHE A 276 -1.36 0.85 23.65
C PHE A 276 -1.52 1.16 25.15
N PHE A 277 -2.56 1.91 25.52
CA PHE A 277 -2.79 2.37 26.89
C PHE A 277 -4.17 1.93 27.38
N THR A 278 -4.28 1.65 28.68
CA THR A 278 -5.56 1.40 29.35
C THR A 278 -6.28 2.72 29.68
N GLU A 279 -7.56 2.64 30.05
CA GLU A 279 -8.34 3.82 30.51
C GLU A 279 -7.72 4.48 31.74
N ALA A 280 -6.96 3.73 32.55
CA ALA A 280 -6.21 4.21 33.71
C ALA A 280 -4.82 4.78 33.36
N TYR A 281 -4.54 5.04 32.07
CA TYR A 281 -3.24 5.54 31.58
C TYR A 281 -2.04 4.66 31.93
N GLN A 282 -2.24 3.34 31.96
CA GLN A 282 -1.14 2.39 32.12
C GLN A 282 -0.74 1.81 30.76
N LEU A 283 0.54 1.55 30.56
CA LEU A 283 1.02 0.88 29.36
C LEU A 283 0.55 -0.57 29.36
N GLN A 284 -0.13 -0.99 28.29
CA GLN A 284 -0.65 -2.34 28.20
C GLN A 284 0.47 -3.32 27.82
N THR A 285 1.04 -4.00 28.82
CA THR A 285 2.21 -4.89 28.65
C THR A 285 1.93 -6.13 27.81
N THR A 286 0.67 -6.57 27.73
CA THR A 286 0.23 -7.70 26.88
C THR A 286 0.47 -7.45 25.39
N VAL A 287 0.62 -6.18 24.98
CA VAL A 287 0.89 -5.79 23.59
C VAL A 287 2.36 -5.95 23.22
N PHE A 288 3.25 -5.93 24.21
CA PHE A 288 4.70 -5.92 24.03
C PHE A 288 5.40 -7.21 24.46
N ASN A 289 4.75 -8.00 25.32
CA ASN A 289 5.21 -9.33 25.71
C ASN A 289 4.75 -10.35 24.66
N VAL A 290 5.60 -10.58 23.67
CA VAL A 290 5.53 -11.78 22.84
C VAL A 290 5.98 -12.92 23.75
N SER A 291 5.12 -13.89 24.04
CA SER A 291 5.55 -15.17 24.60
C SER A 291 6.53 -15.79 23.60
N ASP A 292 7.80 -15.86 23.99
CA ASP A 292 8.87 -16.56 23.25
C ASP A 292 8.49 -18.02 22.95
#